data_AF-A0A6N6SS66-F1
#
_entry.id   AF-A0A6N6SS66-F1
#
_cell.length_a   1.000
_cell.length_b   1.000
_cell.length_c   1.000
_cell.angle_alpha   90.00
_cell.angle_beta   90.00
_cell.angle_gamma   90.00
#
_symmetry.space_group_name_H-M   'P 1'
#
loop_
_entity.id
_entity.type
_entity.pdbx_description
1 polymer ?
#
loop_
_entity_poly.entity_id
_entity_poly.type
_entity_poly.pdbx_seq_one_letter_code
_entity_poly.pdbx_strand_id
1 'polypeptide(L)'
;MCFGQDYRCERLAILKSGRRHRPIDREAAETIAAQGLAFLAEDGRRFARFLALTGLDVGDVRAHAGTPALLAAVLEHLAGDESLLLVFAANSQVAPETIAQALAVLQRADGRDRSE
;
A
#
# COMPACT_ATOMS: atom_id res chain seq x y z
N MET A 1 13.43 -27.61 32.20
CA MET A 1 12.24 -27.47 31.34
C MET A 1 12.56 -26.36 30.34
N CYS A 2 13.16 -26.72 29.21
CA CYS A 2 13.52 -25.78 28.15
C CYS A 2 12.28 -25.58 27.28
N PHE A 3 11.72 -24.36 27.28
CA PHE A 3 10.72 -23.95 26.31
C PHE A 3 11.42 -23.67 24.98
N GLY A 4 11.35 -24.65 24.09
CA GLY A 4 11.79 -24.53 22.72
C GLY A 4 10.77 -23.86 21.82
N GLN A 5 11.31 -23.33 20.73
CA GLN A 5 10.72 -23.02 19.42
C GLN A 5 10.25 -21.58 19.18
N ASP A 6 10.58 -20.90 18.08
CA ASP A 6 11.69 -21.00 17.09
C ASP A 6 11.49 -19.82 16.13
N TYR A 7 12.05 -18.64 16.46
CA TYR A 7 12.10 -17.50 15.51
C TYR A 7 13.55 -17.18 15.14
N ARG A 8 14.39 -18.22 15.07
CA ARG A 8 15.60 -18.17 14.27
C ARG A 8 15.27 -18.59 12.84
N CYS A 9 14.38 -17.84 12.19
CA CYS A 9 14.23 -17.86 10.74
C CYS A 9 15.08 -16.72 10.16
N GLU A 10 16.31 -17.09 9.80
CA GLU A 10 17.21 -16.43 8.83
C GLU A 10 17.25 -14.90 8.72
N ARG A 11 18.30 -14.32 9.31
CA ARG A 11 19.42 -13.70 8.56
C ARG A 11 19.06 -13.26 7.12
N LEU A 12 18.25 -12.21 6.97
CA LEU A 12 18.09 -11.52 5.69
C LEU A 12 19.36 -10.72 5.40
N ALA A 13 20.25 -11.40 4.68
CA ALA A 13 21.40 -10.83 4.02
C ALA A 13 20.98 -9.66 3.12
N ILE A 14 21.69 -8.54 3.26
CA ILE A 14 22.37 -7.83 2.17
C ILE A 14 21.80 -8.15 0.76
N LEU A 15 20.88 -7.32 0.28
CA LEU A 15 20.68 -7.01 -1.14
C LEU A 15 20.35 -5.50 -1.19
N LYS A 16 21.33 -4.61 -1.32
CA LYS A 16 22.01 -4.29 -2.58
C LYS A 16 20.98 -4.04 -3.69
N SER A 17 20.54 -2.79 -3.80
CA SER A 17 20.48 -2.15 -5.10
C SER A 17 20.33 -0.65 -4.90
N GLY A 18 21.32 0.10 -5.37
CA GLY A 18 21.02 1.42 -5.93
C GLY A 18 20.08 1.18 -7.11
N ARG A 19 18.79 0.97 -6.83
CA ARG A 19 17.79 0.81 -7.87
C ARG A 19 17.74 2.15 -8.57
N ARG A 20 18.30 2.20 -9.79
CA ARG A 20 17.82 3.08 -10.84
C ARG A 20 16.30 3.05 -10.72
N HIS A 21 15.73 4.13 -10.22
CA HIS A 21 14.31 4.24 -9.96
C HIS A 21 13.61 4.09 -11.32
N ARG A 22 13.24 2.85 -11.66
CA ARG A 22 12.57 2.57 -12.92
C ARG A 22 11.18 3.16 -12.75
N PRO A 23 10.72 4.03 -13.67
CA PRO A 23 9.39 4.58 -13.58
C PRO A 23 8.40 3.43 -13.40
N ILE A 24 7.57 3.52 -12.36
CA ILE A 24 6.53 2.54 -12.07
C ILE A 24 5.50 2.63 -13.19
N ASP A 25 5.23 1.51 -13.86
CA ASP A 25 4.14 1.39 -14.82
C ASP A 25 2.79 1.36 -14.09
N ARG A 26 1.72 1.78 -14.78
CA ARG A 26 0.36 1.84 -14.20
C ARG A 26 -0.08 0.50 -13.59
N GLU A 27 0.17 -0.60 -14.29
CA GLU A 27 -0.19 -1.95 -13.84
C GLU A 27 0.56 -2.35 -12.55
N ALA A 28 1.83 -1.95 -12.43
CA ALA A 28 2.61 -2.15 -11.22
C ALA A 28 2.08 -1.29 -10.06
N ALA A 29 1.67 -0.05 -10.34
CA ALA A 29 1.03 0.82 -9.34
C ALA A 29 -0.29 0.23 -8.84
N GLU A 30 -1.14 -0.26 -9.75
CA GLU A 30 -2.40 -0.93 -9.42
C GLU A 30 -2.16 -2.17 -8.56
N THR A 31 -1.13 -2.96 -8.89
CA THR A 31 -0.75 -4.14 -8.10
C THR A 31 -0.33 -3.76 -6.68
N ILE A 32 0.51 -2.75 -6.51
CA ILE A 32 0.94 -2.26 -5.19
C ILE A 32 -0.25 -1.75 -4.38
N ALA A 33 -1.15 -1.00 -5.02
CA ALA A 33 -2.36 -0.51 -4.36
C ALA A 33 -3.32 -1.63 -3.95
N ALA A 34 -3.49 -2.65 -4.80
CA ALA A 34 -4.31 -3.82 -4.48
C ALA A 34 -3.73 -4.61 -3.28
N GLN A 35 -2.40 -4.74 -3.21
CA GLN A 35 -1.73 -5.30 -2.03
C GLN A 35 -1.96 -4.43 -0.79
N GLY A 36 -1.92 -3.10 -0.93
CA GLY A 36 -2.24 -2.17 0.15
C GLY A 36 -3.67 -2.36 0.67
N LEU A 37 -4.63 -2.57 -0.24
CA LEU A 37 -6.02 -2.81 0.12
C LEU A 37 -6.17 -4.14 0.87
N ALA A 38 -5.51 -5.20 0.41
CA ALA A 38 -5.47 -6.48 1.10
C ALA A 38 -4.87 -6.34 2.51
N PHE A 39 -3.77 -5.61 2.65
CA PHE A 39 -3.11 -5.34 3.94
C PHE A 39 -4.01 -4.56 4.91
N LEU A 40 -4.84 -3.64 4.42
CA LEU A 40 -5.86 -3.00 5.26
C LEU A 40 -6.96 -3.99 5.66
N ALA A 41 -7.40 -4.84 4.73
CA ALA A 41 -8.44 -5.83 4.97
C ALA A 41 -8.02 -6.97 5.92
N GLU A 42 -6.72 -7.25 6.06
CA GLU A 42 -6.19 -8.21 7.03
C GLU A 42 -6.45 -7.79 8.48
N ASP A 43 -6.54 -6.48 8.76
CA ASP A 43 -6.85 -5.94 10.08
C ASP A 43 -8.12 -5.10 10.01
N GLY A 44 -9.23 -5.65 10.51
CA GLY A 44 -10.53 -4.98 10.50
C GLY A 44 -10.53 -3.59 11.15
N ARG A 45 -9.60 -3.30 12.07
CA ARG A 45 -9.48 -1.94 12.66
C ARG A 45 -8.87 -0.95 11.68
N ARG A 46 -7.85 -1.38 10.92
CA ARG A 46 -7.23 -0.56 9.86
C ARG A 46 -8.23 -0.30 8.73
N PHE A 47 -8.94 -1.35 8.32
CA PHE A 47 -9.98 -1.23 7.30
C PHE A 47 -11.11 -0.28 7.74
N ALA A 48 -11.62 -0.43 8.97
CA ALA A 48 -12.65 0.46 9.50
C ALA A 48 -12.20 1.93 9.56
N ARG A 49 -10.92 2.19 9.92
CA ARG A 49 -10.35 3.54 9.90
C ARG A 49 -10.29 4.11 8.48
N PHE A 50 -9.87 3.31 7.50
CA PHE A 50 -9.85 3.71 6.09
C PHE A 50 -11.25 4.12 5.60
N LEU A 51 -12.27 3.31 5.88
CA LEU A 51 -13.66 3.62 5.54
C LEU A 51 -14.13 4.92 6.20
N ALA A 52 -13.83 5.11 7.50
CA ALA A 52 -14.20 6.31 8.23
C ALA A 52 -13.53 7.59 7.68
N LEU A 53 -12.29 7.49 7.19
CA LEU A 53 -11.56 8.64 6.63
C LEU A 53 -11.94 8.94 5.19
N THR A 54 -12.25 7.92 4.40
CA THR A 54 -12.64 8.07 2.99
C THR A 54 -14.13 8.33 2.80
N GLY A 55 -14.95 8.05 3.82
CA GLY A 55 -16.41 8.13 3.74
C GLY A 55 -17.05 7.02 2.88
N LEU A 56 -16.28 5.98 2.53
CA LEU A 56 -16.76 4.85 1.75
C LEU A 56 -17.36 3.77 2.67
N ASP A 57 -18.34 3.01 2.16
CA ASP A 57 -18.77 1.77 2.79
C ASP A 57 -18.02 0.56 2.21
N VAL A 58 -18.08 -0.59 2.90
CA VAL A 58 -17.58 -1.87 2.40
C VAL A 58 -18.18 -2.21 1.03
N GLY A 59 -19.46 -1.88 0.81
CA GLY A 59 -20.13 -2.04 -0.48
C GLY A 59 -19.47 -1.23 -1.60
N ASP A 60 -19.19 0.05 -1.33
CA ASP A 60 -18.53 0.96 -2.27
C ASP A 60 -17.10 0.50 -2.58
N VAL A 61 -16.34 0.10 -1.56
CA VAL A 61 -14.98 -0.43 -1.75
C VAL A 61 -14.98 -1.66 -2.64
N ARG A 62 -15.96 -2.57 -2.49
CA ARG A 62 -16.08 -3.74 -3.36
C ARG A 62 -16.49 -3.37 -4.78
N ALA A 63 -17.40 -2.41 -4.94
CA ALA A 63 -17.82 -1.92 -6.25
C ALA A 63 -16.67 -1.20 -6.99
N HIS A 64 -15.77 -0.56 -6.24
CA HIS A 64 -14.66 0.24 -6.76
C HIS A 64 -13.29 -0.44 -6.64
N ALA A 65 -13.21 -1.72 -6.25
CA ALA A 65 -11.97 -2.45 -5.97
C ALA A 65 -10.93 -2.46 -7.10
N GLY A 66 -11.33 -2.14 -8.34
CA GLY A 66 -10.47 -2.04 -9.52
C GLY A 66 -10.38 -0.64 -10.13
N THR A 67 -10.91 0.40 -9.48
CA THR A 67 -10.81 1.76 -10.00
C THR A 67 -9.52 2.43 -9.56
N PRO A 68 -8.85 3.22 -10.44
CA PRO A 68 -7.65 3.96 -10.05
C PRO A 68 -7.94 4.95 -8.90
N ALA A 69 -9.18 5.45 -8.80
CA ALA A 69 -9.64 6.31 -7.71
C ALA A 69 -9.46 5.66 -6.34
N LEU A 70 -10.00 4.45 -6.16
CA LEU A 70 -9.94 3.72 -4.89
C LEU A 70 -8.51 3.29 -4.59
N LEU A 71 -7.81 2.77 -5.60
CA LEU A 71 -6.42 2.33 -5.47
C LEU A 71 -5.50 3.49 -5.06
N ALA A 72 -5.70 4.69 -5.62
CA ALA A 72 -5.02 5.89 -5.17
C ALA A 72 -5.38 6.22 -3.71
N ALA A 73 -6.67 6.22 -3.33
CA ALA A 73 -7.10 6.52 -1.96
C ALA A 73 -6.48 5.56 -0.92
N VAL A 74 -6.29 4.28 -1.26
CA VAL A 74 -5.59 3.31 -0.40
C VAL A 74 -4.13 3.73 -0.20
N LEU A 75 -3.42 4.05 -1.29
CA LEU A 75 -2.03 4.50 -1.18
C LEU A 75 -1.90 5.83 -0.45
N GLU A 76 -2.86 6.74 -0.59
CA GLU A 76 -2.92 7.99 0.19
C GLU A 76 -3.11 7.71 1.69
N HIS A 77 -3.99 6.77 2.03
CA HIS A 77 -4.20 6.39 3.43
C HIS A 77 -2.92 5.78 4.04
N LEU A 78 -2.22 4.93 3.28
CA LEU A 78 -0.91 4.41 3.70
C LEU A 78 0.11 5.54 3.84
N ALA A 79 0.19 6.46 2.89
CA ALA A 79 1.13 7.58 2.91
C ALA A 79 0.82 8.62 4.00
N GLY A 80 -0.43 8.72 4.44
CA GLY A 80 -0.86 9.61 5.53
C GLY A 80 -0.45 9.16 6.93
N ASP A 81 -0.02 7.90 7.08
CA ASP A 81 0.48 7.35 8.35
C ASP A 81 1.84 6.69 8.13
N GLU A 82 2.91 7.36 8.57
CA GLU A 82 4.29 6.90 8.36
C GLU A 82 4.53 5.49 8.93
N SER A 83 3.92 5.16 10.08
CA SER A 83 4.07 3.84 10.67
C SER A 83 3.41 2.78 9.80
N LEU A 84 2.20 3.06 9.30
CA LEU A 84 1.47 2.17 8.42
C LEU A 84 2.20 1.96 7.08
N LEU A 85 2.73 3.05 6.52
CA LEU A 85 3.53 3.04 5.29
C LEU A 85 4.76 2.14 5.44
N LEU A 86 5.52 2.30 6.52
CA LEU A 86 6.73 1.53 6.77
C LEU A 86 6.44 0.05 7.00
N VAL A 87 5.34 -0.27 7.72
CA VAL A 87 4.92 -1.67 7.92
C VAL A 87 4.54 -2.31 6.59
N PHE A 88 3.75 -1.63 5.76
CA PHE A 88 3.39 -2.13 4.44
C PHE A 88 4.62 -2.27 3.52
N ALA A 89 5.49 -1.26 3.50
CA ALA A 89 6.75 -1.28 2.74
C ALA A 89 7.65 -2.48 3.13
N ALA A 90 7.76 -2.75 4.43
CA ALA A 90 8.48 -3.92 4.94
C ALA A 90 7.81 -5.24 4.54
N ASN A 91 6.49 -5.32 4.64
CA ASN A 91 5.72 -6.53 4.31
C ASN A 91 5.76 -6.87 2.82
N SER A 92 5.66 -5.86 1.96
CA SER A 92 5.67 -6.02 0.50
C SER A 92 7.08 -5.98 -0.12
N GLN A 93 8.14 -5.76 0.68
CA GLN A 93 9.51 -5.51 0.19
C GLN A 93 9.61 -4.36 -0.84
N VAL A 94 8.69 -3.40 -0.75
CA VAL A 94 8.63 -2.23 -1.63
C VAL A 94 9.22 -1.03 -0.90
N ALA A 95 10.04 -0.23 -1.58
CA ALA A 95 10.56 1.00 -0.96
C ALA A 95 9.42 2.01 -0.78
N PRO A 96 9.36 2.76 0.34
CA PRO A 96 8.31 3.75 0.58
C PRO A 96 8.27 4.82 -0.53
N GLU A 97 9.42 5.19 -1.07
CA GLU A 97 9.54 6.08 -2.23
C GLU A 97 8.81 5.55 -3.47
N THR A 98 8.75 4.23 -3.65
CA THR A 98 8.06 3.57 -4.77
C THR A 98 6.55 3.66 -4.62
N ILE A 99 6.05 3.57 -3.38
CA ILE A 99 4.63 3.73 -3.06
C ILE A 99 4.17 5.15 -3.42
N ALA A 100 5.00 6.16 -3.13
CA ALA A 100 4.72 7.54 -3.50
C ALA A 100 4.65 7.74 -5.03
N GLN A 101 5.51 7.09 -5.84
CA GLN A 101 5.37 7.16 -7.31
C GLN A 101 4.10 6.45 -7.77
N ALA A 102 3.82 5.27 -7.22
CA ALA A 102 2.64 4.50 -7.58
C ALA A 102 1.38 5.33 -7.33
N LEU A 103 1.33 6.05 -6.21
CA LEU A 103 0.27 7.00 -5.91
C LEU A 103 0.17 8.10 -6.98
N ALA A 104 1.28 8.77 -7.31
CA ALA A 104 1.29 9.82 -8.33
C ALA A 104 0.82 9.32 -9.71
N VAL A 105 1.21 8.10 -10.10
CA VAL A 105 0.78 7.46 -11.35
C VAL A 105 -0.73 7.19 -11.33
N LEU A 106 -1.27 6.69 -10.21
CA LEU A 106 -2.70 6.41 -10.07
C LEU A 106 -3.54 7.69 -10.02
N GLN A 107 -3.10 8.73 -9.32
CA GLN A 107 -3.79 10.03 -9.26
C GLN A 107 -3.88 10.67 -10.66
N ARG A 108 -2.80 10.58 -11.44
CA ARG A 108 -2.80 11.03 -12.84
C ARG A 108 -3.74 10.23 -13.72
N ALA A 109 -3.87 8.92 -13.47
CA ALA A 109 -4.80 8.05 -14.20
C ALA A 109 -6.27 8.27 -13.81
N ASP A 110 -6.52 8.67 -12.56
CA ASP A 110 -7.84 9.00 -12.01
C ASP A 110 -8.34 10.39 -12.48
N GLY A 111 -7.43 11.31 -12.77
CA GLY A 111 -7.78 12.68 -13.15
C GLY A 111 -8.13 13.58 -11.97
N ARG A 112 -7.75 13.20 -10.73
CA ARG A 112 -7.91 14.00 -9.51
C ARG A 112 -6.98 15.23 -9.42
N ASP A 113 -6.14 15.45 -10.43
CA ASP A 113 -5.36 16.69 -10.67
C ASP A 113 -6.24 17.86 -11.18
N ARG A 114 -7.46 18.01 -10.64
CA ARG A 114 -8.35 19.14 -10.94
C ARG A 114 -9.16 19.51 -9.71
N SER A 115 -8.50 20.00 -8.67
CA SER A 115 -9.15 20.72 -7.58
C SER A 115 -8.23 21.84 -7.12
N GLU A 116 -8.30 22.94 -7.89
CA GLU A 116 -7.93 24.30 -7.49
C GLU A 116 -9.01 24.87 -6.57
#